data_AF-A0A6B3CBT0-F1
#
_entry.id   AF-A0A6B3CBT0-F1
#
_cell.length_a   1.000
_cell.length_b   1.000
_cell.length_c   1.000
_cell.angle_alpha   90.00
_cell.angle_beta   90.00
_cell.angle_gamma   90.00
#
_symmetry.space_group_name_H-M   'P 1'
#
loop_
_entity.id
_entity.type
_entity.pdbx_description
1 polymer ?
#
loop_
_entity_poly.entity_id
_entity_poly.type
_entity_poly.pdbx_seq_one_letter_code
_entity_poly.pdbx_strand_id
1 'polypeptide(L)'
;RLEAIAYRLLGSVSDAEDAVQDTFLRWQAADVDRIEVPEAWLTKVLTNLCLNQLTSARARRESYVGQWLPEPLLAGDPMLGPADTAEQRESVSYAVLALMERLSPNERVAYVLREAFDYPHRKIAEILDITEASC
;
A
#
# COMPACT_ATOMS: atom_id res chain seq x y z
N ARG A 1 11.85 1.38 3.26
CA ARG A 1 10.77 2.25 2.75
C ARG A 1 9.79 1.50 1.85
N LEU A 2 10.25 0.82 0.78
CA LEU A 2 9.39 0.02 -0.12
C LEU A 2 8.60 -1.07 0.63
N GLU A 3 9.25 -1.84 1.48
CA GLU A 3 8.59 -2.87 2.32
C GLU A 3 7.45 -2.29 3.17
N ALA A 4 7.66 -1.14 3.82
CA ALA A 4 6.61 -0.46 4.58
C ALA A 4 5.43 0.00 3.71
N ILE A 5 5.68 0.39 2.44
CA ILE A 5 4.60 0.71 1.50
C ILE A 5 3.81 -0.56 1.18
N ALA A 6 4.50 -1.64 0.78
CA ALA A 6 3.86 -2.89 0.40
C ALA A 6 3.07 -3.49 1.56
N TYR A 7 3.64 -3.46 2.78
CA TYR A 7 2.98 -3.92 3.99
C TYR A 7 1.68 -3.17 4.26
N ARG A 8 1.69 -1.84 4.20
CA ARG A 8 0.46 -1.04 4.41
C ARG A 8 -0.58 -1.23 3.30
N LEU A 9 -0.15 -1.49 2.08
CA LEU A 9 -1.06 -1.76 0.97
C LEU A 9 -1.71 -3.14 1.11
N LEU A 10 -0.92 -4.18 1.39
CA LEU A 10 -1.34 -5.57 1.31
C LEU A 10 -1.86 -6.11 2.65
N GLY A 11 -1.38 -5.58 3.77
CA GLY A 11 -1.78 -6.00 5.14
C GLY A 11 -1.22 -7.36 5.56
N SER A 12 -0.12 -7.80 4.94
CA SER A 12 0.56 -9.07 5.16
C SER A 12 2.07 -8.86 5.00
N VAL A 13 2.87 -9.32 5.97
CA VAL A 13 4.34 -9.28 5.87
C VAL A 13 4.82 -10.13 4.71
N SER A 14 4.30 -11.35 4.53
CA SER A 14 4.74 -12.24 3.46
C SER A 14 4.47 -11.63 2.08
N ASP A 15 3.27 -11.08 1.88
CA ASP A 15 2.90 -10.49 0.59
C ASP A 15 3.73 -9.24 0.29
N ALA A 16 4.13 -8.50 1.35
CA ALA A 16 5.00 -7.34 1.23
C ALA A 16 6.43 -7.73 0.86
N GLU A 17 7.00 -8.75 1.50
CA GLU A 17 8.31 -9.30 1.17
C GLU A 17 8.34 -9.80 -0.28
N ASP A 18 7.33 -10.56 -0.70
CA ASP A 18 7.19 -11.05 -2.07
C ASP A 18 7.13 -9.89 -3.08
N ALA A 19 6.31 -8.86 -2.80
CA ALA A 19 6.22 -7.69 -3.68
C ALA A 19 7.55 -6.92 -3.80
N VAL A 20 8.31 -6.81 -2.71
CA VAL A 20 9.65 -6.19 -2.72
C VAL A 20 10.64 -7.04 -3.51
N GLN A 21 10.61 -8.36 -3.35
CA GLN A 21 11.46 -9.28 -4.12
C GLN A 21 11.15 -9.19 -5.62
N ASP A 22 9.88 -9.23 -6.01
CA ASP A 22 9.47 -9.06 -7.40
C ASP A 22 9.91 -7.71 -7.98
N THR A 23 9.82 -6.64 -7.18
CA THR A 23 10.31 -5.31 -7.56
C THR A 23 11.82 -5.32 -7.80
N PHE A 24 12.57 -6.00 -6.93
CA PHE A 24 14.01 -6.13 -7.06
C PHE A 24 14.42 -6.93 -8.30
N LEU A 25 13.72 -8.02 -8.62
CA LEU A 25 13.95 -8.79 -9.85
C LEU A 25 13.69 -7.94 -11.10
N ARG A 26 12.62 -7.14 -11.10
CA ARG A 26 12.33 -6.21 -12.20
C ARG A 26 13.40 -5.13 -12.33
N TRP A 27 13.93 -4.63 -11.22
CA TRP A 27 15.04 -3.68 -11.21
C TRP A 27 16.30 -4.28 -11.85
N GLN A 28 16.67 -5.51 -11.49
CA GLN A 28 17.83 -6.18 -12.11
C GLN A 28 17.67 -6.42 -13.60
N ALA A 29 16.45 -6.65 -14.08
CA ALA A 29 16.16 -6.86 -15.49
C ALA A 29 16.02 -5.54 -16.29
N ALA A 30 15.96 -4.39 -15.62
CA ALA A 30 15.76 -3.10 -16.27
C ALA A 30 17.08 -2.52 -16.80
N ASP A 31 17.00 -1.75 -17.89
CA ASP A 31 18.09 -0.88 -18.33
C ASP A 31 18.17 0.34 -17.40
N VAL A 32 18.89 0.17 -16.28
CA VAL A 32 18.96 1.16 -15.20
C VAL A 32 19.56 2.50 -15.63
N ASP A 33 20.37 2.51 -16.69
CA ASP A 33 20.99 3.72 -17.24
C ASP A 33 19.95 4.66 -17.87
N ARG A 34 18.74 4.16 -18.18
CA ARG A 34 17.62 4.96 -18.68
C ARG A 34 16.69 5.45 -17.56
N ILE A 35 16.93 5.07 -16.31
CA ILE A 35 16.06 5.43 -15.19
C ILE A 35 16.61 6.69 -14.51
N GLU A 36 16.00 7.84 -14.80
CA GLU A 36 16.42 9.13 -14.26
C GLU A 36 16.28 9.23 -12.74
N VAL A 37 15.20 8.67 -12.18
CA VAL A 37 14.89 8.72 -10.75
C VAL A 37 14.58 7.31 -10.23
N PRO A 38 15.60 6.55 -9.78
CA PRO A 38 15.44 5.16 -9.31
C PRO A 38 14.36 4.97 -8.24
N GLU A 39 14.28 5.87 -7.26
CA GLU A 39 13.29 5.76 -6.17
C GLU A 39 11.85 5.89 -6.71
N ALA A 40 11.61 6.81 -7.64
CA ALA A 40 10.30 7.00 -8.25
C ALA A 40 9.90 5.77 -9.08
N TRP A 41 10.84 5.21 -9.84
CA TRP A 41 10.64 3.99 -10.61
C TRP A 41 10.29 2.80 -9.71
N LEU A 42 11.10 2.55 -8.68
CA LEU A 42 10.89 1.45 -7.73
C LEU A 42 9.55 1.59 -7.00
N THR A 43 9.22 2.79 -6.55
CA THR A 43 7.94 3.06 -5.89
C THR A 43 6.78 2.80 -6.85
N LYS A 44 6.87 3.24 -8.12
CA LYS A 44 5.83 2.99 -9.12
C LYS A 44 5.66 1.51 -9.42
N VAL A 45 6.75 0.77 -9.61
CA VAL A 45 6.73 -0.67 -9.88
C VAL A 45 6.12 -1.44 -8.71
N LEU A 46 6.58 -1.18 -7.48
CA LEU A 46 6.05 -1.82 -6.29
C LEU A 46 4.56 -1.52 -6.10
N THR A 47 4.14 -0.26 -6.22
CA THR A 47 2.74 0.13 -6.06
C THR A 47 1.86 -0.57 -7.10
N ASN A 48 2.30 -0.67 -8.35
CA ASN A 48 1.55 -1.38 -9.40
C ASN A 48 1.46 -2.89 -9.14
N LEU A 49 2.53 -3.50 -8.63
CA LEU A 49 2.49 -4.89 -8.17
C LEU A 49 1.45 -5.08 -7.05
N CYS A 50 1.49 -4.23 -6.04
CA CYS A 50 0.53 -4.27 -4.93
C CYS A 50 -0.91 -4.04 -5.40
N LEU A 51 -1.12 -3.11 -6.34
CA LEU A 51 -2.44 -2.82 -6.92
C LEU A 51 -3.02 -4.03 -7.66
N ASN A 52 -2.19 -4.71 -8.46
CA ASN A 52 -2.58 -5.95 -9.14
C ASN A 52 -2.95 -7.05 -8.14
N GLN A 53 -2.14 -7.21 -7.08
CA GLN A 53 -2.42 -8.17 -6.01
C GLN A 53 -3.72 -7.86 -5.27
N LEU A 54 -3.96 -6.60 -4.92
CA LEU A 54 -5.21 -6.16 -4.27
C LEU A 54 -6.44 -6.42 -5.14
N THR A 55 -6.32 -6.17 -6.44
CA THR A 55 -7.40 -6.43 -7.41
C THR A 55 -7.71 -7.93 -7.50
N SER A 56 -6.67 -8.76 -7.59
CA SER A 56 -6.80 -10.23 -7.58
C SER A 56 -7.33 -10.78 -6.25
N ALA A 57 -6.82 -10.26 -5.12
CA ALA A 57 -7.25 -10.65 -3.78
C ALA A 57 -8.72 -10.29 -3.53
N ARG A 58 -9.18 -9.12 -3.98
CA ARG A 58 -10.59 -8.74 -3.91
C ARG A 58 -11.48 -9.73 -4.68
N ALA A 59 -11.09 -10.06 -5.92
CA ALA A 59 -11.79 -11.09 -6.70
C ALA A 59 -11.79 -12.47 -6.01
N ARG A 60 -10.70 -12.86 -5.34
CA ARG A 60 -10.65 -14.12 -4.57
C ARG A 60 -11.51 -14.06 -3.29
N ARG A 61 -11.53 -12.93 -2.58
CA ARG A 61 -12.31 -12.74 -1.34
C ARG A 61 -13.83 -12.77 -1.57
N GLU A 62 -14.31 -12.40 -2.76
CA GLU A 62 -15.71 -12.62 -3.16
C GLU A 62 -16.13 -14.10 -3.13
N SER A 63 -15.15 -15.02 -3.22
CA SER A 63 -15.36 -16.47 -3.14
C SER A 63 -14.88 -17.11 -1.83
N TYR A 64 -14.28 -16.33 -0.92
CA TYR A 64 -13.68 -16.85 0.31
C TYR A 64 -14.73 -17.01 1.42
N VAL A 65 -14.89 -18.23 1.92
CA VAL A 65 -15.75 -18.52 3.07
C VAL A 65 -14.87 -18.51 4.33
N GLY A 66 -14.91 -17.41 5.10
CA GLY A 66 -14.18 -17.27 6.36
C GLY A 66 -13.93 -15.80 6.74
N GLN A 67 -13.56 -15.55 8.00
CA GLN A 67 -13.24 -14.21 8.50
C GLN A 67 -11.80 -13.86 8.12
N TRP A 68 -11.64 -13.01 7.10
CA TRP A 68 -10.35 -12.36 6.82
C TRP A 68 -10.08 -11.34 7.93
N LEU A 69 -8.87 -11.35 8.50
CA LEU A 69 -8.41 -10.36 9.47
C LEU A 69 -7.08 -9.80 8.97
N PRO A 70 -7.00 -8.51 8.60
CA PRO A 70 -5.74 -7.88 8.28
C PRO A 70 -4.84 -7.79 9.52
N GLU A 71 -3.53 -7.82 9.33
CA GLU A 71 -2.59 -7.70 10.43
C GLU A 71 -2.67 -6.30 11.08
N PRO A 72 -2.55 -6.22 12.42
CA PRO A 72 -2.62 -4.94 13.13
C PRO A 72 -1.44 -4.04 12.77
N LEU A 73 -1.72 -2.74 12.67
CA LEU A 73 -0.68 -1.73 12.43
C LEU A 73 0.33 -1.71 13.59
N LEU A 74 1.60 -1.48 13.25
CA LEU A 74 2.67 -1.38 14.24
C LEU A 74 2.52 -0.12 15.09
N ALA A 75 2.95 -0.19 16.36
CA ALA A 75 2.93 0.97 17.25
C ALA A 75 3.76 2.13 16.66
N GLY A 76 3.18 3.33 16.61
CA GLY A 76 3.81 4.52 16.02
C GLY A 76 3.62 4.64 14.50
N ASP A 77 2.77 3.82 13.87
CA ASP A 77 2.40 4.02 12.47
C ASP A 77 1.70 5.40 12.27
N PRO A 78 2.12 6.23 11.30
CA PRO A 78 1.52 7.53 11.04
C PRO A 78 0.01 7.50 10.82
N MET A 79 -0.53 6.38 10.29
CA MET A 79 -1.96 6.21 10.08
C MET A 79 -2.76 6.09 11.38
N LEU A 80 -2.10 5.83 12.52
CA LEU A 80 -2.73 5.75 13.84
C LEU A 80 -2.93 7.12 14.51
N GLY A 81 -2.34 8.19 13.95
CA GLY A 81 -2.43 9.54 14.51
C GLY A 81 -1.85 9.64 15.94
N PRO A 82 -2.14 10.73 16.66
CA PRO A 82 -1.54 11.02 17.97
C PRO A 82 -2.26 10.33 19.14
N ALA A 83 -2.69 9.07 18.99
CA ALA A 83 -3.45 8.37 20.03
C ALA A 83 -2.62 8.18 21.32
N ASP A 84 -3.09 8.74 22.44
CA ASP A 84 -2.33 8.86 23.70
C ASP A 84 -2.36 7.58 24.53
N THR A 85 -3.44 6.79 24.46
CA THR A 85 -3.60 5.55 25.25
C THR A 85 -3.49 4.28 24.41
N ALA A 86 -3.24 3.14 25.05
CA ALA A 86 -3.21 1.85 24.36
C ALA A 86 -4.58 1.46 23.78
N GLU A 87 -5.66 1.69 24.55
CA GLU A 87 -7.04 1.44 24.11
C GLU A 87 -7.45 2.32 22.91
N GLN A 88 -7.03 3.59 22.90
CA GLN A 88 -7.26 4.47 21.75
C GLN A 88 -6.48 3.98 20.52
N ARG A 89 -5.23 3.56 20.68
CA ARG A 89 -4.44 2.99 19.57
C ARG A 89 -5.06 1.73 19.00
N GLU A 90 -5.59 0.87 19.84
CA GLU A 90 -6.28 -0.35 19.40
C GLU A 90 -7.56 -0.02 18.62
N SER A 91 -8.41 0.87 19.14
CA SER A 91 -9.64 1.27 18.45
C SER A 91 -9.38 1.99 17.12
N VAL A 92 -8.36 2.86 17.06
CA VAL A 92 -7.94 3.51 15.82
C VAL A 92 -7.37 2.49 14.83
N SER A 93 -6.57 1.53 15.29
CA SER A 93 -6.06 0.45 14.45
C SER A 93 -7.19 -0.33 13.78
N TYR A 94 -8.20 -0.75 14.55
CA TYR A 94 -9.39 -1.41 14.00
C TYR A 94 -10.15 -0.52 13.00
N ALA A 95 -10.31 0.77 13.30
CA ALA A 95 -10.99 1.71 12.41
C ALA A 95 -10.26 1.87 11.07
N VAL A 96 -8.93 1.96 11.08
CA VAL A 96 -8.10 2.04 9.86
C VAL A 96 -8.18 0.75 9.07
N LEU A 97 -8.10 -0.41 9.73
CA LEU A 97 -8.25 -1.70 9.07
C LEU A 97 -9.62 -1.84 8.38
N ALA A 98 -10.69 -1.46 9.09
CA ALA A 98 -12.05 -1.46 8.53
C ALA A 98 -12.21 -0.48 7.36
N LEU A 99 -11.58 0.70 7.44
CA LEU A 99 -11.53 1.65 6.32
C LEU A 99 -10.86 0.99 5.11
N MET A 100 -9.67 0.40 5.29
CA MET A 100 -8.91 -0.22 4.21
C MET A 100 -9.72 -1.31 3.51
N GLU A 101 -10.50 -2.10 4.22
CA GLU A 101 -11.39 -3.13 3.64
C GLU A 101 -12.47 -2.58 2.71
N ARG A 102 -12.94 -1.36 2.95
CA ARG A 102 -14.03 -0.74 2.18
C ARG A 102 -13.55 -0.03 0.92
N LEU A 103 -12.29 0.41 0.90
CA LEU A 103 -11.71 1.11 -0.24
C LEU A 103 -11.54 0.18 -1.46
N SER A 104 -11.72 0.75 -2.65
CA SER A 104 -11.22 0.15 -3.89
C SER A 104 -9.68 0.07 -3.86
N PRO A 105 -9.07 -0.80 -4.68
CA PRO A 105 -7.62 -0.89 -4.75
C PRO A 105 -6.92 0.46 -5.02
N ASN A 106 -7.49 1.30 -5.90
CA ASN A 106 -6.95 2.62 -6.21
C ASN A 106 -7.09 3.60 -5.02
N GLU A 107 -8.25 3.67 -4.39
CA GLU A 107 -8.47 4.53 -3.21
C GLU A 107 -7.55 4.12 -2.06
N ARG A 108 -7.33 2.82 -1.86
CA ARG A 108 -6.38 2.32 -0.85
C ARG A 108 -4.96 2.79 -1.13
N VAL A 109 -4.51 2.68 -2.38
CA VAL A 109 -3.18 3.16 -2.78
C VAL A 109 -3.05 4.66 -2.55
N ALA A 110 -4.04 5.43 -2.98
CA ALA A 110 -4.05 6.88 -2.80
C ALA A 110 -3.99 7.27 -1.31
N TYR A 111 -4.83 6.64 -0.48
CA TYR A 111 -4.85 6.87 0.97
C TYR A 111 -3.52 6.53 1.63
N VAL A 112 -2.94 5.36 1.36
CA VAL A 112 -1.67 4.94 2.00
C VAL A 112 -0.51 5.83 1.58
N LEU A 113 -0.37 6.14 0.28
CA LEU A 113 0.71 7.00 -0.19
C LEU A 113 0.58 8.44 0.34
N ARG A 114 -0.66 8.92 0.54
CA ARG A 114 -0.93 10.23 1.12
C ARG A 114 -0.67 10.25 2.62
N GLU A 115 -1.40 9.45 3.40
CA GLU A 115 -1.41 9.57 4.86
C GLU A 115 -0.14 9.01 5.51
N ALA A 116 0.42 7.94 4.95
CA ALA A 116 1.52 7.23 5.59
C ALA A 116 2.90 7.64 5.06
N PHE A 117 2.95 8.31 3.91
CA PHE A 117 4.20 8.69 3.21
C PHE A 117 4.21 10.13 2.69
N ASP A 118 3.13 10.90 2.88
CA ASP A 118 3.01 12.31 2.52
C ASP A 118 3.28 12.64 1.04
N TYR A 119 2.87 11.74 0.14
CA TYR A 119 2.98 12.02 -1.30
C TYR A 119 1.93 13.06 -1.72
N PRO A 120 2.29 14.03 -2.58
CA PRO A 120 1.29 14.95 -3.14
C PRO A 120 0.39 14.20 -4.13
N HIS A 121 -0.89 14.60 -4.23
CA HIS A 121 -1.88 13.95 -5.10
C HIS A 121 -1.42 13.85 -6.55
N ARG A 122 -0.76 14.88 -7.08
CA ARG A 122 -0.08 14.85 -8.38
C ARG A 122 0.85 13.64 -8.56
N LYS A 123 1.73 13.37 -7.59
CA LYS A 123 2.69 12.25 -7.66
C LYS A 123 1.99 10.90 -7.55
N ILE A 124 0.92 10.83 -6.74
CA ILE A 124 0.08 9.64 -6.60
C ILE A 124 -0.61 9.33 -7.94
N ALA A 125 -1.16 10.36 -8.60
CA ALA A 125 -1.80 10.24 -9.91
C ALA A 125 -0.82 9.73 -10.98
N GLU A 126 0.42 10.25 -11.01
CA GLU A 126 1.49 9.77 -11.89
C GLU A 126 1.88 8.30 -11.65
N ILE A 127 1.82 7.83 -10.40
CA ILE A 127 2.07 6.43 -10.03
C ILE A 127 0.93 5.53 -10.50
N LEU A 128 -0.32 5.95 -10.25
CA LEU A 128 -1.55 5.22 -10.55
C LEU A 128 -1.99 5.31 -12.02
N ASP A 129 -1.36 6.16 -12.82
CA ASP A 129 -1.73 6.44 -14.22
C ASP A 129 -3.18 6.94 -14.36
N ILE A 130 -3.58 7.84 -13.45
CA ILE A 130 -4.90 8.49 -13.42
C ILE A 130 -4.74 10.02 -13.40
N THR A 131 -5.87 10.75 -13.51
CA THR A 131 -5.83 12.21 -13.35
C THR A 131 -5.76 12.59 -11.88
N GLU A 132 -5.12 13.72 -11.55
CA GLU A 132 -5.08 14.23 -10.17
C GLU A 132 -6.48 14.52 -9.61
N ALA A 133 -7.44 14.91 -10.46
CA ALA A 133 -8.84 15.08 -10.07
C ALA A 133 -9.57 13.76 -9.77
N SER A 134 -8.98 12.62 -10.11
CA SER A 134 -9.50 11.27 -9.82
C SER A 134 -8.84 10.63 -8.58
N CYS A 135 -7.87 11.31 -7.96
CA CYS A 135 -7.24 10.91 -6.70
C CYS A 135 -8.10 11.30 -5.49
#